data_AF-A0A3L7QGV4-F1
#
_entry.id   AF-A0A3L7QGV4-F1
#
_cell.length_a   1.000
_cell.length_b   1.000
_cell.length_c   1.000
_cell.angle_alpha   90.00
_cell.angle_beta   90.00
_cell.angle_gamma   90.00
#
_symmetry.space_group_name_H-M   'P 1'
#
loop_
_entity.id
_entity.type
_entity.pdbx_description
1 polymer ?
#
loop_
_entity_poly.entity_id
_entity_poly.type
_entity_poly.pdbx_seq_one_letter_code
_entity_poly.pdbx_strand_id
1 'polypeptide(L)'
;SDRYFWLSSELWRASLWGVIGSLLMIPVTYWNMAIVQGRGLGDQIVGCVIFLGLATYLAQFLLARVRVDRQGVHRRIFWFWSCWEWNDFSSGRLRQTVSASCYSDSERPWWCRRLNLGALEESDRLAIDRLILRIWVPHREAISDRIEFRMNWPDRRSLVIDSAGISVRSKHSQMVVPFTKIGQVTLWRLDSARADFRELCMDGPATELVLRQFVYQGRDLCNWTGASAESIAAMLIRLVPLDRLHDYTLTGPARTAGEFAARLSRELPKLRETQRVARWCAVAGWCAVACCFLFNPRDLWMGAVFAIQMLGFQAVSGMMVRDSRRRIADLERQRAEWMSGEN
;
A
#
# COMPACT_ATOMS: atom_id res chain seq x y z
N SER A 1 19.72 -23.53 -6.75
CA SER A 1 20.08 -22.54 -7.79
C SER A 1 19.69 -21.18 -7.26
N ASP A 2 20.63 -20.26 -7.22
CA ASP A 2 20.34 -18.90 -6.78
C ASP A 2 19.51 -18.20 -7.86
N ARG A 3 18.42 -17.55 -7.46
CA ARG A 3 17.56 -16.79 -8.38
C ARG A 3 17.58 -15.32 -7.99
N TYR A 4 17.80 -14.46 -8.98
CA TYR A 4 17.82 -13.01 -8.81
C TYR A 4 16.57 -12.42 -9.45
N PHE A 5 16.02 -11.41 -8.79
CA PHE A 5 14.80 -10.74 -9.20
C PHE A 5 15.03 -9.22 -9.21
N TRP A 6 14.50 -8.57 -10.24
CA TRP A 6 14.63 -7.15 -10.48
C TRP A 6 13.34 -6.41 -10.13
N LEU A 7 13.39 -5.08 -10.11
CA LEU A 7 12.19 -4.27 -10.04
C LEU A 7 11.27 -4.54 -11.22
N SER A 8 9.99 -4.18 -11.07
CA SER A 8 9.06 -4.20 -12.18
C SER A 8 9.62 -3.42 -13.37
N SER A 9 9.30 -3.89 -14.57
CA SER A 9 9.82 -3.31 -15.81
C SER A 9 9.54 -1.80 -15.92
N GLU A 10 8.39 -1.34 -15.39
CA GLU A 10 8.03 0.08 -15.30
C GLU A 10 8.96 0.87 -14.37
N LEU A 11 9.18 0.39 -13.14
CA LEU A 11 10.07 1.04 -12.17
C LEU A 11 11.53 1.01 -12.62
N TRP A 12 11.94 -0.08 -13.26
CA TRP A 12 13.28 -0.20 -13.83
C TRP A 12 13.49 0.82 -14.95
N ARG A 13 12.55 0.94 -15.90
CA ARG A 13 12.62 1.94 -16.98
C ARG A 13 12.55 3.37 -16.43
N ALA A 14 11.68 3.64 -15.46
CA ALA A 14 11.61 4.95 -14.81
C ALA A 14 12.94 5.33 -14.14
N SER A 15 13.57 4.36 -13.47
CA SER A 15 14.90 4.55 -12.86
C SER A 15 15.97 4.78 -13.93
N LEU A 16 15.94 4.04 -15.04
CA LEU A 16 16.89 4.20 -16.15
C LEU A 16 16.80 5.60 -16.76
N TRP A 17 15.59 6.05 -17.10
CA TRP A 17 15.37 7.40 -17.62
C TRP A 17 15.72 8.47 -16.60
N GLY A 18 15.47 8.22 -15.31
CA GLY A 18 15.89 9.10 -14.24
C GLY A 18 17.43 9.23 -14.14
N VAL A 19 18.17 8.13 -14.30
CA VAL A 19 19.64 8.15 -14.36
C VAL A 19 20.12 8.95 -15.57
N ILE A 20 19.62 8.62 -16.77
CA ILE A 20 20.01 9.31 -18.01
C ILE A 20 19.69 10.81 -17.91
N GLY A 21 18.48 11.16 -17.47
CA GLY A 21 18.07 12.56 -17.30
C GLY A 21 18.94 13.30 -16.28
N SER A 22 19.25 12.68 -15.14
CA SER A 22 20.13 13.29 -14.13
C SER A 22 21.53 13.55 -14.68
N LEU A 23 22.09 12.61 -15.46
CA LEU A 23 23.40 12.78 -16.08
C LEU A 23 23.40 13.87 -17.15
N LEU A 24 22.36 13.98 -17.97
CA LEU A 24 22.22 15.03 -18.98
C LEU A 24 22.04 16.43 -18.35
N MET A 25 21.49 16.52 -17.14
CA MET A 25 21.34 17.79 -16.42
C MET A 25 22.66 18.35 -15.88
N ILE A 26 23.71 17.53 -15.74
CA ILE A 26 25.03 17.98 -15.28
C ILE A 26 25.62 19.07 -16.20
N PRO A 27 25.83 18.83 -17.52
CA PRO A 27 26.38 19.84 -18.42
C PRO A 27 25.45 21.06 -18.56
N VAL A 28 24.13 20.87 -18.53
CA VAL A 28 23.15 21.97 -18.59
C VAL A 28 23.26 22.87 -17.36
N THR A 29 23.37 22.27 -16.18
CA THR A 29 23.50 23.00 -14.91
C THR A 29 24.84 23.72 -14.85
N TYR A 30 25.91 23.05 -15.25
CA TYR A 30 27.24 23.66 -15.36
C TYR A 30 27.22 24.87 -16.30
N TRP A 31 26.68 24.72 -17.52
CA TRP A 31 26.56 25.80 -18.49
C TRP A 31 25.75 26.98 -17.95
N ASN A 32 24.58 26.71 -17.36
CA ASN A 32 23.72 27.75 -16.81
C ASN A 32 24.41 28.52 -15.66
N MET A 33 25.05 27.80 -14.73
CA MET A 33 25.73 28.43 -13.61
C MET A 33 26.99 29.19 -14.05
N ALA A 34 27.78 28.63 -14.98
CA ALA A 34 29.03 29.24 -15.44
C ALA A 34 28.81 30.41 -16.40
N ILE A 35 27.95 30.25 -17.41
CA ILE A 35 27.83 31.17 -18.53
C ILE A 35 26.67 32.15 -18.33
N VAL A 36 25.49 31.67 -17.91
CA VAL A 36 24.28 32.50 -17.84
C VAL A 36 24.26 33.33 -16.55
N GLN A 37 24.60 32.70 -15.42
CA GLN A 37 24.52 33.34 -14.10
C GLN A 37 25.86 33.89 -13.59
N GLY A 38 26.97 33.53 -14.23
CA GLY A 38 28.31 33.94 -13.81
C GLY A 38 28.68 33.52 -12.38
N ARG A 39 28.13 32.40 -11.89
CA ARG A 39 28.41 31.91 -10.53
C ARG A 39 29.80 31.31 -10.42
N GLY A 40 30.38 31.40 -9.22
CA GLY A 40 31.69 30.83 -8.92
C GLY A 40 31.75 29.31 -9.08
N LEU A 41 32.97 28.79 -9.26
CA LEU A 41 33.24 27.36 -9.47
C LEU A 41 32.71 26.47 -8.34
N GLY A 42 32.67 26.98 -7.10
CA GLY A 42 32.06 26.27 -5.96
C GLY A 42 30.58 25.92 -6.17
N ASP A 43 29.77 26.88 -6.62
CA ASP A 43 28.34 26.66 -6.88
C ASP A 43 28.12 25.69 -8.04
N GLN A 44 28.97 25.77 -9.07
CA GLN A 44 28.94 24.86 -10.21
C GLN A 44 29.20 23.42 -9.77
N ILE A 45 30.21 23.21 -8.91
CA ILE A 45 30.53 21.88 -8.34
C ILE A 45 29.34 21.37 -7.53
N VAL A 46 28.77 22.20 -6.65
CA VAL A 46 27.62 21.80 -5.83
C VAL A 46 26.45 21.35 -6.71
N GLY A 47 26.10 22.11 -7.75
CA GLY A 47 25.07 21.74 -8.71
C GLY A 47 25.33 20.40 -9.40
N CYS A 48 26.56 20.19 -9.89
CA CYS A 48 26.96 18.94 -10.55
C CYS A 48 26.93 17.74 -9.59
N VAL A 49 27.39 17.92 -8.35
CA VAL A 49 27.40 16.88 -7.31
C VAL A 49 25.98 16.46 -6.93
N ILE A 50 25.01 17.39 -6.90
CA ILE A 50 23.60 17.06 -6.64
C ILE A 50 23.06 16.10 -7.71
N PHE A 51 23.25 16.42 -9.00
CA PHE A 51 22.77 15.57 -10.08
C PHE A 51 23.52 14.24 -10.19
N LEU A 52 24.83 14.23 -9.90
CA LEU A 52 25.60 12.98 -9.81
C LEU A 52 25.14 12.10 -8.64
N GLY A 53 24.86 12.71 -7.49
CA GLY A 53 24.29 12.02 -6.32
C GLY A 53 22.92 11.44 -6.62
N LEU A 54 22.05 12.20 -7.30
CA LEU A 54 20.74 11.72 -7.75
C LEU A 54 20.86 10.57 -8.76
N ALA A 55 21.75 10.67 -9.77
CA ALA A 55 22.01 9.59 -10.72
C ALA A 55 22.49 8.32 -10.03
N THR A 56 23.43 8.44 -9.08
CA THR A 56 23.95 7.31 -8.30
C THR A 56 22.87 6.67 -7.44
N TYR A 57 22.05 7.50 -6.78
CA TYR A 57 20.90 7.04 -6.00
C TYR A 57 19.88 6.31 -6.89
N LEU A 58 19.61 6.79 -8.11
CA LEU A 58 18.67 6.13 -9.03
C LEU A 58 19.25 4.83 -9.62
N ALA A 59 20.56 4.79 -9.89
CA ALA A 59 21.23 3.61 -10.44
C ALA A 59 21.12 2.38 -9.54
N GLN A 60 20.98 2.56 -8.22
CA GLN A 60 20.77 1.43 -7.29
C GLN A 60 19.49 0.62 -7.60
N PHE A 61 18.48 1.26 -8.22
CA PHE A 61 17.22 0.62 -8.57
C PHE A 61 17.33 -0.20 -9.87
N LEU A 62 18.41 -0.03 -10.64
CA LEU A 62 18.68 -0.84 -11.84
C LEU A 62 19.27 -2.22 -11.49
N LEU A 63 19.69 -2.41 -10.24
CA LEU A 63 20.30 -3.64 -9.75
C LEU A 63 19.25 -4.64 -9.26
N ALA A 64 19.62 -5.92 -9.21
CA ALA A 64 18.77 -6.97 -8.62
C ALA A 64 18.40 -6.61 -7.17
N ARG A 65 17.11 -6.67 -6.84
CA ARG A 65 16.56 -6.23 -5.55
C ARG A 65 16.32 -7.37 -4.58
N VAL A 66 15.98 -8.54 -5.11
CA VAL A 66 15.75 -9.72 -4.30
C VAL A 66 16.56 -10.87 -4.88
N ARG A 67 17.17 -11.66 -4.00
CA ARG A 67 17.81 -12.94 -4.32
C ARG A 67 17.16 -14.00 -3.44
N VAL A 68 16.79 -15.13 -4.03
CA VAL A 68 16.26 -16.28 -3.29
C VAL A 68 17.25 -17.43 -3.44
N ASP A 69 17.65 -18.01 -2.32
CA ASP A 69 18.60 -19.12 -2.25
C ASP A 69 18.20 -20.12 -1.15
N ARG A 70 19.13 -21.02 -0.79
CA ARG A 70 18.88 -22.06 0.22
C ARG A 70 18.77 -21.52 1.64
N GLN A 71 19.33 -20.35 1.95
CA GLN A 71 19.29 -19.76 3.29
C GLN A 71 17.99 -18.99 3.49
N GLY A 72 17.54 -18.28 2.45
CA GLY A 72 16.33 -17.47 2.57
C GLY A 72 16.06 -16.55 1.41
N VAL A 73 15.37 -15.46 1.73
CA VAL A 73 15.08 -14.34 0.82
C VAL A 73 16.00 -13.18 1.19
N HIS A 74 16.96 -12.89 0.32
CA HIS A 74 17.86 -11.77 0.48
C HIS A 74 17.27 -10.53 -0.19
N ARG A 75 17.12 -9.45 0.56
CA ARG A 75 16.69 -8.14 0.07
C ARG A 75 17.89 -7.20 -0.02
N ARG A 76 18.05 -6.54 -1.16
CA ARG A 76 19.07 -5.51 -1.34
C ARG A 76 18.63 -4.19 -0.72
N ILE A 77 19.50 -3.59 0.09
CA ILE A 77 19.36 -2.27 0.71
C ILE A 77 20.61 -1.48 0.32
N PHE A 78 20.48 -0.51 -0.58
CA PHE A 78 21.61 0.10 -1.28
C PHE A 78 22.53 -0.97 -1.90
N TRP A 79 23.73 -1.13 -1.34
CA TRP A 79 24.75 -2.08 -1.80
C TRP A 79 24.83 -3.35 -0.95
N PHE A 80 24.09 -3.42 0.16
CA PHE A 80 24.14 -4.51 1.11
C PHE A 80 22.96 -5.47 0.93
N TRP A 81 23.17 -6.74 1.24
CA TRP A 81 22.12 -7.76 1.27
C TRP A 81 21.69 -8.03 2.71
N SER A 82 20.39 -7.99 2.96
CA SER A 82 19.76 -8.40 4.21
C SER A 82 19.07 -9.75 3.98
N CYS A 83 19.53 -10.80 4.67
CA CYS A 83 18.92 -12.13 4.59
C CYS A 83 17.70 -12.24 5.49
N TRP A 84 16.58 -12.72 4.94
CA TRP A 84 15.40 -13.18 5.67
C TRP A 84 15.40 -14.70 5.62
N GLU A 85 15.78 -15.34 6.72
CA GLU A 85 16.05 -16.78 6.73
C GLU A 85 14.74 -17.55 6.61
N TRP A 86 14.79 -18.74 6.00
CA TRP A 86 13.59 -19.59 5.93
C TRP A 86 13.03 -19.94 7.32
N ASN A 87 13.91 -20.08 8.31
CA ASN A 87 13.52 -20.32 9.70
C ASN A 87 12.69 -19.17 10.30
N ASP A 88 12.94 -17.92 9.89
CA ASP A 88 12.14 -16.78 10.34
C ASP A 88 10.67 -16.94 9.93
N PHE A 89 10.43 -17.41 8.69
CA PHE A 89 9.08 -17.64 8.18
C PHE A 89 8.38 -18.81 8.86
N SER A 90 9.09 -19.90 9.17
CA SER A 90 8.49 -21.08 9.82
C SER A 90 8.30 -20.92 11.33
N SER A 91 9.02 -20.01 11.98
CA SER A 91 8.96 -19.81 13.43
C SER A 91 7.67 -19.16 13.93
N GLY A 92 6.86 -18.57 13.05
CA GLY A 92 5.72 -17.75 13.44
C GLY A 92 6.09 -16.36 13.98
N ARG A 93 7.37 -15.97 13.90
CA ARG A 93 7.85 -14.65 14.30
C ARG A 93 7.40 -13.55 13.34
N LEU A 94 7.38 -13.85 12.04
CA LEU A 94 7.07 -12.86 11.02
C LEU A 94 5.58 -12.55 10.94
N ARG A 95 5.26 -11.26 10.91
CA ARG A 95 3.89 -10.75 10.75
C ARG A 95 3.68 -10.25 9.33
N GLN A 96 2.59 -10.67 8.69
CA GLN A 96 2.20 -10.12 7.41
C GLN A 96 1.65 -8.71 7.62
N THR A 97 2.13 -7.74 6.84
CA THR A 97 1.70 -6.34 6.96
C THR A 97 0.39 -6.10 6.21
N VAL A 98 -0.05 -4.84 6.10
CA VAL A 98 -1.27 -4.45 5.37
C VAL A 98 -1.24 -4.80 3.87
N SER A 99 -0.06 -5.09 3.32
CA SER A 99 0.13 -5.53 1.94
C SER A 99 0.46 -7.03 1.87
N ALA A 100 -0.10 -7.74 0.88
CA ALA A 100 -0.10 -9.21 0.84
C ALA A 100 1.32 -9.76 0.75
N SER A 101 2.14 -9.16 -0.11
CA SER A 101 3.53 -9.56 -0.31
C SER A 101 4.51 -8.72 0.51
N CYS A 102 4.10 -8.33 1.72
CA CYS A 102 4.96 -7.56 2.62
C CYS A 102 4.93 -8.14 4.04
N TYR A 103 6.10 -8.53 4.51
CA TYR A 103 6.32 -9.17 5.81
C TYR A 103 7.11 -8.25 6.72
N SER A 104 6.90 -8.38 8.03
CA SER A 104 7.57 -7.56 9.02
C SER A 104 8.05 -8.37 10.22
N ASP A 105 9.14 -7.89 10.80
CA ASP A 105 9.82 -8.46 11.97
C ASP A 105 10.18 -7.33 12.94
N SER A 106 9.60 -7.34 14.14
CA SER A 106 9.83 -6.31 15.16
C SER A 106 11.23 -6.37 15.78
N GLU A 107 11.84 -7.55 15.79
CA GLU A 107 13.14 -7.79 16.42
C GLU A 107 14.32 -7.36 15.51
N ARG A 108 14.09 -7.19 14.20
CA ARG A 108 15.09 -6.66 13.27
C ARG A 108 15.34 -5.15 13.48
N PRO A 109 16.53 -4.62 13.11
CA PRO A 109 16.78 -3.18 13.08
C PRO A 109 15.80 -2.44 12.18
N TRP A 110 15.40 -1.22 12.54
CA TRP A 110 14.31 -0.46 11.90
C TRP A 110 14.41 -0.35 10.36
N TRP A 111 15.63 -0.26 9.81
CA TRP A 111 15.90 -0.19 8.36
C TRP A 111 15.75 -1.55 7.64
N CYS A 112 15.72 -2.64 8.39
CA CYS A 112 15.56 -4.03 7.95
C CYS A 112 14.25 -4.70 8.40
N ARG A 113 13.34 -3.99 9.05
CA ARG A 113 12.12 -4.59 9.62
C ARG A 113 11.09 -5.08 8.63
N ARG A 114 11.20 -4.75 7.34
CA ARG A 114 10.17 -5.03 6.34
C ARG A 114 10.74 -5.71 5.11
N LEU A 115 10.15 -6.81 4.68
CA LEU A 115 10.39 -7.42 3.38
C LEU A 115 9.23 -7.04 2.47
N ASN A 116 9.42 -6.05 1.58
CA ASN A 116 8.40 -5.62 0.64
C ASN A 116 8.73 -6.16 -0.76
N LEU A 117 7.90 -7.06 -1.28
CA LEU A 117 8.02 -7.65 -2.61
C LEU A 117 7.16 -6.91 -3.65
N GLY A 118 6.39 -5.89 -3.24
CA GLY A 118 5.46 -5.17 -4.11
C GLY A 118 6.10 -4.32 -5.21
N ALA A 119 7.42 -4.12 -5.17
CA ALA A 119 8.17 -3.41 -6.20
C ALA A 119 8.74 -4.33 -7.29
N LEU A 120 8.61 -5.65 -7.15
CA LEU A 120 9.00 -6.63 -8.17
C LEU A 120 7.91 -6.77 -9.24
N GLU A 121 8.25 -7.39 -10.36
CA GLU A 121 7.26 -7.81 -11.35
C GLU A 121 6.21 -8.73 -10.70
N GLU A 122 4.95 -8.66 -11.14
CA GLU A 122 3.86 -9.41 -10.51
C GLU A 122 4.09 -10.93 -10.51
N SER A 123 4.59 -11.49 -11.61
CA SER A 123 4.93 -12.90 -11.74
C SER A 123 5.99 -13.33 -10.72
N ASP A 124 7.04 -12.53 -10.57
CA ASP A 124 8.17 -12.79 -9.66
C ASP A 124 7.73 -12.67 -8.20
N ARG A 125 6.99 -11.61 -7.88
CA ARG A 125 6.38 -11.40 -6.57
C ARG A 125 5.54 -12.61 -6.18
N LEU A 126 4.63 -13.05 -7.04
CA LEU A 126 3.77 -14.21 -6.79
C LEU A 126 4.57 -15.51 -6.65
N ALA A 127 5.63 -15.68 -7.44
CA ALA A 127 6.50 -16.86 -7.33
C ALA A 127 7.22 -16.93 -5.97
N ILE A 128 7.78 -15.80 -5.50
CA ILE A 128 8.45 -15.70 -4.20
C ILE A 128 7.43 -15.86 -3.07
N ASP A 129 6.28 -15.19 -3.18
CA ASP A 129 5.24 -15.24 -2.15
C ASP A 129 4.70 -16.67 -1.97
N ARG A 130 4.47 -17.41 -3.06
CA ARG A 130 4.12 -18.84 -3.01
C ARG A 130 5.19 -19.69 -2.34
N LEU A 131 6.47 -19.37 -2.49
CA LEU A 131 7.55 -20.09 -1.79
C LEU A 131 7.52 -19.81 -0.30
N ILE A 132 7.34 -18.55 0.09
CA ILE A 132 7.21 -18.14 1.50
C ILE A 132 6.00 -18.82 2.14
N LEU A 133 4.83 -18.71 1.52
CA LEU A 133 3.57 -19.23 2.04
C LEU A 133 3.55 -20.75 2.25
N ARG A 134 4.43 -21.52 1.57
CA ARG A 134 4.55 -22.97 1.79
C ARG A 134 5.13 -23.35 3.15
N ILE A 135 5.95 -22.48 3.73
CA ILE A 135 6.64 -22.71 5.00
C ILE A 135 6.22 -21.72 6.08
N TRP A 136 5.52 -20.65 5.69
CA TRP A 136 5.13 -19.59 6.60
C TRP A 136 4.09 -20.09 7.60
N VAL A 137 4.39 -19.90 8.88
CA VAL A 137 3.44 -20.13 9.96
C VAL A 137 2.92 -18.77 10.43
N PRO A 138 1.60 -18.52 10.43
CA PRO A 138 1.07 -17.26 10.91
C PRO A 138 1.33 -17.10 12.41
N HIS A 139 1.67 -15.89 12.83
CA HIS A 139 1.82 -15.56 14.24
C HIS A 139 0.50 -15.81 14.98
N ARG A 140 0.54 -16.61 16.06
CA ARG A 140 -0.64 -16.91 16.89
C ARG A 140 -0.51 -16.21 18.23
N GLU A 141 -1.34 -15.19 18.44
CA GLU A 141 -1.51 -14.59 19.77
C GLU A 141 -2.53 -15.42 20.57
N ALA A 142 -2.29 -15.60 21.87
CA ALA A 142 -3.24 -16.27 22.75
C ALA A 142 -4.53 -15.42 22.83
N ILE A 143 -5.68 -16.06 22.61
CA ILE A 143 -6.98 -15.39 22.66
C ILE A 143 -7.28 -15.07 24.12
N SER A 144 -7.19 -13.79 24.48
CA SER A 144 -7.65 -13.29 25.78
C SER A 144 -9.18 -13.32 25.84
N ASP A 145 -9.76 -13.61 27.00
CA ASP A 145 -11.21 -13.51 27.24
C ASP A 145 -11.71 -12.05 27.31
N ARG A 146 -10.78 -11.09 27.30
CA ARG A 146 -11.06 -9.67 27.27
C ARG A 146 -9.99 -8.95 26.47
N ILE A 147 -10.42 -8.14 25.50
CA ILE A 147 -9.51 -7.29 24.72
C ILE A 147 -9.94 -5.83 24.84
N GLU A 148 -8.95 -4.95 24.97
CA GLU A 148 -9.15 -3.51 25.04
C GLU A 148 -8.37 -2.81 23.93
N PHE A 149 -9.01 -1.86 23.26
CA PHE A 149 -8.38 -1.00 22.29
C PHE A 149 -9.04 0.38 22.28
N ARG A 150 -8.33 1.37 21.73
CA ARG A 150 -8.77 2.75 21.66
C ARG A 150 -8.73 3.23 20.22
N MET A 151 -9.81 3.86 19.78
CA MET A 151 -9.87 4.55 18.49
C MET A 151 -8.93 5.76 18.50
N ASN A 152 -8.23 5.96 17.40
CA ASN A 152 -7.38 7.13 17.20
C ASN A 152 -8.25 8.35 16.87
N TRP A 153 -7.61 9.52 16.76
CA TRP A 153 -8.31 10.75 16.38
C TRP A 153 -8.98 10.60 15.00
N PRO A 154 -10.22 11.10 14.81
CA PRO A 154 -10.97 12.00 15.68
C PRO A 154 -11.83 11.34 16.77
N ASP A 155 -12.09 10.05 16.67
CA ASP A 155 -13.16 9.38 17.43
C ASP A 155 -12.82 9.17 18.93
N ARG A 156 -11.56 8.80 19.24
CA ARG A 156 -11.02 8.69 20.62
C ARG A 156 -11.81 7.82 21.62
N ARG A 157 -12.75 6.99 21.16
CA ARG A 157 -13.51 6.04 21.99
C ARG A 157 -12.62 4.88 22.44
N SER A 158 -12.79 4.44 23.70
CA SER A 158 -12.20 3.20 24.21
C SER A 158 -13.22 2.07 24.06
N LEU A 159 -12.78 0.91 23.59
CA LEU A 159 -13.60 -0.26 23.37
C LEU A 159 -13.03 -1.42 24.18
N VAL A 160 -13.92 -2.15 24.84
CA VAL A 160 -13.63 -3.42 25.49
C VAL A 160 -14.57 -4.47 24.91
N ILE A 161 -14.00 -5.57 24.41
CA ILE A 161 -14.75 -6.72 23.91
C ILE A 161 -14.53 -7.88 24.90
N ASP A 162 -15.64 -8.42 25.41
CA ASP A 162 -15.70 -9.57 26.30
C ASP A 162 -16.95 -10.41 25.99
N SER A 163 -17.21 -11.48 26.76
CA SER A 163 -18.36 -12.35 26.55
C SER A 163 -19.72 -11.66 26.76
N ALA A 164 -19.78 -10.54 27.48
CA ALA A 164 -21.03 -9.80 27.70
C ALA A 164 -21.40 -8.92 26.51
N GLY A 165 -20.42 -8.48 25.73
CA GLY A 165 -20.62 -7.68 24.53
C GLY A 165 -19.47 -6.74 24.25
N ILE A 166 -19.81 -5.58 23.70
CA ILE A 166 -18.87 -4.51 23.38
C ILE A 166 -19.19 -3.30 24.25
N SER A 167 -18.29 -3.01 25.18
CA SER A 167 -18.36 -1.80 25.99
C SER A 167 -17.67 -0.66 25.25
N VAL A 168 -18.44 0.35 24.88
CA VAL A 168 -17.96 1.58 24.24
C VAL A 168 -17.93 2.70 25.28
N ARG A 169 -16.73 3.19 25.59
CA ARG A 169 -16.51 4.31 26.50
C ARG A 169 -16.08 5.55 25.70
N SER A 170 -16.88 6.59 25.78
CA SER A 170 -16.56 7.94 25.31
C SER A 170 -16.25 8.86 26.51
N LYS A 171 -15.89 10.11 26.25
CA LYS A 171 -15.67 11.12 27.31
C LYS A 171 -16.94 11.36 28.16
N HIS A 172 -18.12 11.20 27.59
CA HIS A 172 -19.40 11.60 28.19
C HIS A 172 -20.38 10.44 28.41
N SER A 173 -20.05 9.23 27.94
CA SER A 173 -20.96 8.09 28.02
C SER A 173 -20.20 6.79 28.06
N GLN A 174 -20.78 5.81 28.75
CA GLN A 174 -20.40 4.41 28.65
C GLN A 174 -21.64 3.62 28.25
N MET A 175 -21.52 2.81 27.21
CA MET A 175 -22.60 1.96 26.72
C MET A 175 -22.05 0.54 26.57
N VAL A 176 -22.85 -0.45 26.97
CA VAL A 176 -22.55 -1.86 26.70
C VAL A 176 -23.55 -2.35 25.65
N VAL A 177 -23.03 -2.79 24.51
CA VAL A 177 -23.85 -3.33 23.42
C VAL A 177 -23.67 -4.85 23.42
N PRO A 178 -24.70 -5.63 23.78
CA PRO A 178 -24.62 -7.09 23.70
C PRO A 178 -24.55 -7.53 22.23
N PHE A 179 -23.90 -8.66 21.95
CA PHE A 179 -23.76 -9.18 20.58
C PHE A 179 -25.10 -9.39 19.86
N THR A 180 -26.17 -9.68 20.61
CA THR A 180 -27.54 -9.81 20.08
C THR A 180 -28.11 -8.52 19.51
N LYS A 181 -27.56 -7.36 19.88
CA LYS A 181 -27.96 -6.03 19.41
C LYS A 181 -27.04 -5.47 18.33
N ILE A 182 -25.91 -6.12 18.05
CA ILE A 182 -25.03 -5.76 16.93
C ILE A 182 -25.73 -6.20 15.65
N GLY A 183 -25.87 -5.31 14.67
CA GLY A 183 -26.47 -5.61 13.38
C GLY A 183 -25.63 -6.61 12.59
N GLN A 184 -24.65 -6.09 11.85
CA GLN A 184 -23.76 -6.88 11.01
C GLN A 184 -22.30 -6.60 11.40
N VAL A 185 -21.46 -7.63 11.40
CA VAL A 185 -20.01 -7.56 11.58
C VAL A 185 -19.36 -8.06 10.30
N THR A 186 -18.65 -7.19 9.60
CA THR A 186 -17.96 -7.53 8.36
C THR A 186 -16.45 -7.41 8.54
N LEU A 187 -15.76 -8.55 8.44
CA LEU A 187 -14.31 -8.66 8.41
C LEU A 187 -13.83 -8.69 6.96
N TRP A 188 -13.05 -7.70 6.55
CA TRP A 188 -12.36 -7.66 5.27
C TRP A 188 -10.90 -8.04 5.46
N ARG A 189 -10.58 -9.30 5.18
CA ARG A 189 -9.21 -9.80 5.17
C ARG A 189 -8.54 -9.46 3.86
N LEU A 190 -7.21 -9.41 3.85
CA LEU A 190 -6.52 -9.22 2.59
C LEU A 190 -6.64 -10.47 1.70
N ASP A 191 -6.45 -11.64 2.28
CA ASP A 191 -6.57 -12.97 1.67
C ASP A 191 -7.22 -13.94 2.67
N SER A 192 -7.55 -15.16 2.23
CA SER A 192 -8.25 -16.16 3.03
C SER A 192 -7.39 -16.87 4.08
N ALA A 193 -6.07 -16.80 3.96
CA ALA A 193 -5.14 -17.47 4.87
C ALA A 193 -4.83 -16.62 6.11
N ARG A 194 -5.14 -15.33 6.06
CA ARG A 194 -4.86 -14.38 7.13
C ARG A 194 -5.76 -14.53 8.35
N ALA A 195 -5.15 -14.46 9.53
CA ALA A 195 -5.85 -14.44 10.81
C ALA A 195 -6.35 -13.03 11.21
N ASP A 196 -5.76 -11.97 10.64
CA ASP A 196 -6.18 -10.58 10.86
C ASP A 196 -7.17 -10.06 9.80
N PHE A 197 -7.68 -8.85 10.03
CA PHE A 197 -8.47 -8.09 9.06
C PHE A 197 -7.72 -6.82 8.63
N ARG A 198 -7.89 -6.43 7.37
CA ARG A 198 -7.49 -5.12 6.86
C ARG A 198 -8.53 -4.06 7.19
N GLU A 199 -9.80 -4.42 7.18
CA GLU A 199 -10.89 -3.56 7.61
C GLU A 199 -11.96 -4.35 8.35
N LEU A 200 -12.46 -3.82 9.46
CA LEU A 200 -13.60 -4.33 10.19
C LEU A 200 -14.68 -3.25 10.16
N CYS A 201 -15.87 -3.59 9.70
CA CYS A 201 -17.06 -2.76 9.81
C CYS A 201 -18.04 -3.44 10.76
N MET A 202 -18.61 -2.69 11.69
CA MET A 202 -19.59 -3.19 12.63
C MET A 202 -20.73 -2.20 12.76
N ASP A 203 -21.93 -2.68 12.43
CA ASP A 203 -23.15 -1.90 12.52
C ASP A 203 -23.74 -2.08 13.92
N GLY A 204 -23.75 -1.00 14.71
CA GLY A 204 -24.29 -0.98 16.06
C GLY A 204 -25.47 -0.02 16.19
N PRO A 205 -26.29 -0.17 17.25
CA PRO A 205 -27.49 0.65 17.47
C PRO A 205 -27.18 2.13 17.73
N ALA A 206 -25.95 2.46 18.14
CA ALA A 206 -25.55 3.85 18.43
C ALA A 206 -24.61 4.45 17.38
N THR A 207 -23.81 3.64 16.68
CA THR A 207 -22.80 4.09 15.71
C THR A 207 -22.27 2.93 14.88
N GLU A 208 -21.93 3.23 13.63
CA GLU A 208 -21.01 2.42 12.82
C GLU A 208 -19.59 2.48 13.42
N LEU A 209 -18.98 1.32 13.64
CA LEU A 209 -17.58 1.18 14.05
C LEU A 209 -16.78 0.67 12.87
N VAL A 210 -15.78 1.44 12.43
CA VAL A 210 -14.91 1.07 11.32
C VAL A 210 -13.46 1.06 11.79
N LEU A 211 -12.85 -0.12 11.84
CA LEU A 211 -11.41 -0.29 12.08
C LEU A 211 -10.71 -0.53 10.75
N ARG A 212 -9.64 0.22 10.46
CA ARG A 212 -8.89 0.14 9.20
C ARG A 212 -7.40 0.08 9.44
N GLN A 213 -6.76 -0.90 8.82
CA GLN A 213 -5.33 -0.91 8.57
C GLN A 213 -5.05 -0.30 7.19
N PHE A 214 -4.10 0.62 7.12
CA PHE A 214 -3.73 1.30 5.89
C PHE A 214 -2.23 1.60 5.87
N VAL A 215 -1.68 1.81 4.67
CA VAL A 215 -0.29 2.21 4.50
C VAL A 215 -0.24 3.70 4.20
N TYR A 216 0.50 4.46 4.99
CA TYR A 216 0.75 5.88 4.73
C TYR A 216 2.27 6.13 4.83
N GLN A 217 2.84 6.73 3.79
CA GLN A 217 4.29 6.99 3.68
C GLN A 217 5.15 5.75 4.00
N GLY A 218 4.70 4.58 3.53
CA GLY A 218 5.40 3.31 3.73
C GLY A 218 5.36 2.75 5.16
N ARG A 219 4.59 3.36 6.07
CA ARG A 219 4.31 2.86 7.42
C ARG A 219 2.93 2.24 7.46
N ASP A 220 2.82 1.13 8.18
CA ASP A 220 1.54 0.50 8.45
C ASP A 220 0.91 1.24 9.61
N LEU A 221 -0.26 1.81 9.37
CA LEU A 221 -1.03 2.54 10.34
C LEU A 221 -2.36 1.82 10.55
N CYS A 222 -2.90 2.02 11.74
CA CYS A 222 -4.25 1.63 12.09
C CYS A 222 -4.96 2.86 12.67
N ASN A 223 -6.27 2.93 12.53
CA ASN A 223 -7.07 3.96 13.20
C ASN A 223 -7.44 3.59 14.65
N TRP A 224 -6.72 2.63 15.25
CA TRP A 224 -6.84 2.29 16.67
C TRP A 224 -5.47 1.99 17.29
N THR A 225 -5.43 1.76 18.61
CA THR A 225 -4.25 1.32 19.39
C THR A 225 -4.69 0.34 20.47
N GLY A 226 -3.80 -0.53 20.95
CA GLY A 226 -4.11 -1.57 21.96
C GLY A 226 -4.10 -2.96 21.33
N ALA A 227 -5.23 -3.66 21.37
CA ALA A 227 -5.37 -5.00 20.79
C ALA A 227 -5.00 -5.06 19.29
N SER A 228 -4.35 -6.17 18.90
CA SER A 228 -3.99 -6.47 17.51
C SER A 228 -5.23 -6.78 16.66
N ALA A 229 -5.11 -6.68 15.34
CA ALA A 229 -6.19 -7.03 14.43
C ALA A 229 -6.53 -8.54 14.51
N GLU A 230 -5.52 -9.37 14.70
CA GLU A 230 -5.63 -10.82 14.92
C GLU A 230 -6.47 -11.13 16.17
N SER A 231 -6.13 -10.50 17.30
CA SER A 231 -6.85 -10.70 18.56
C SER A 231 -8.30 -10.22 18.48
N ILE A 232 -8.55 -9.08 17.84
CA ILE A 232 -9.91 -8.55 17.61
C ILE A 232 -10.70 -9.50 16.70
N ALA A 233 -10.12 -9.95 15.59
CA ALA A 233 -10.77 -10.87 14.66
C ALA A 233 -11.16 -12.19 15.36
N ALA A 234 -10.22 -12.80 16.07
CA ALA A 234 -10.43 -14.06 16.77
C ALA A 234 -11.53 -13.95 17.84
N MET A 235 -11.54 -12.86 18.61
CA MET A 235 -12.56 -12.60 19.62
C MET A 235 -13.96 -12.43 19.00
N LEU A 236 -14.07 -11.68 17.90
CA LEU A 236 -15.33 -11.48 17.20
C LEU A 236 -15.84 -12.77 16.56
N ILE A 237 -14.96 -13.57 15.94
CA ILE A 237 -15.34 -14.88 15.37
C ILE A 237 -15.87 -15.83 16.46
N ARG A 238 -15.29 -15.78 17.66
CA ARG A 238 -15.72 -16.61 18.79
C ARG A 238 -17.07 -16.18 19.37
N LEU A 239 -17.36 -14.88 19.42
CA LEU A 239 -18.47 -14.34 20.20
C LEU A 239 -19.67 -13.83 19.39
N VAL A 240 -19.47 -13.47 18.12
CA VAL A 240 -20.54 -12.96 17.26
C VAL A 240 -21.31 -14.15 16.64
N PRO A 241 -22.66 -14.13 16.67
CA PRO A 241 -23.47 -15.13 15.98
C PRO A 241 -23.13 -15.22 14.48
N LEU A 242 -23.08 -16.45 13.94
CA LEU A 242 -22.65 -16.70 12.56
C LEU A 242 -23.53 -16.02 11.50
N ASP A 243 -24.81 -15.81 11.78
CA ASP A 243 -25.77 -15.12 10.90
C ASP A 243 -25.46 -13.62 10.75
N ARG A 244 -24.66 -13.05 11.65
CA ARG A 244 -24.29 -11.63 11.68
C ARG A 244 -22.84 -11.39 11.27
N LEU A 245 -22.05 -12.44 11.14
CA LEU A 245 -20.63 -12.38 10.86
C LEU A 245 -20.36 -12.68 9.39
N HIS A 246 -19.85 -11.68 8.68
CA HIS A 246 -19.35 -11.83 7.31
C HIS A 246 -17.84 -11.77 7.30
N ASP A 247 -17.21 -12.91 7.00
CA ASP A 247 -15.78 -12.98 6.73
C ASP A 247 -15.60 -12.92 5.21
N TYR A 248 -15.02 -11.83 4.72
CA TYR A 248 -14.72 -11.60 3.30
C TYR A 248 -13.22 -11.38 3.11
N THR A 249 -12.76 -11.66 1.90
CA THR A 249 -11.37 -11.41 1.49
C THR A 249 -11.36 -10.31 0.42
N LEU A 250 -10.27 -9.56 0.30
CA LEU A 250 -10.13 -8.45 -0.65
C LEU A 250 -9.42 -8.90 -1.94
N THR A 251 -8.60 -9.94 -1.86
CA THR A 251 -7.81 -10.47 -2.97
C THR A 251 -8.09 -11.95 -3.19
N GLY A 252 -7.63 -12.48 -4.32
CA GLY A 252 -7.90 -13.86 -4.72
C GLY A 252 -9.32 -14.07 -5.27
N PRO A 253 -9.68 -15.31 -5.65
CA PRO A 253 -11.04 -15.62 -6.08
C PRO A 253 -12.03 -15.43 -4.92
N ALA A 254 -13.23 -14.92 -5.22
CA ALA A 254 -14.29 -14.83 -4.23
C ALA A 254 -14.76 -16.24 -3.82
N ARG A 255 -15.07 -16.44 -2.53
CA ARG A 255 -15.53 -17.75 -2.02
C ARG A 255 -17.02 -17.97 -2.25
N THR A 256 -17.80 -16.90 -2.29
CA THR A 256 -19.25 -16.91 -2.45
C THR A 256 -19.71 -15.77 -3.34
N ALA A 257 -20.90 -15.91 -3.94
CA ALA A 257 -21.54 -14.85 -4.70
C ALA A 257 -21.78 -13.59 -3.84
N GLY A 258 -22.13 -13.77 -2.56
CA GLY A 258 -22.27 -12.66 -1.61
C GLY A 258 -20.96 -11.90 -1.38
N GLU A 259 -19.84 -12.62 -1.23
CA GLU A 259 -18.51 -12.01 -1.13
C GLU A 259 -18.15 -11.24 -2.42
N PHE A 260 -18.41 -11.82 -3.59
CA PHE A 260 -18.16 -11.17 -4.87
C PHE A 260 -18.99 -9.87 -5.01
N ALA A 261 -20.29 -9.93 -4.74
CA ALA A 261 -21.17 -8.76 -4.78
C ALA A 261 -20.74 -7.67 -3.79
N ALA A 262 -20.33 -8.05 -2.58
CA ALA A 262 -19.82 -7.13 -1.56
C ALA A 262 -18.49 -6.48 -1.98
N ARG A 263 -17.58 -7.23 -2.62
CA ARG A 263 -16.35 -6.66 -3.19
C ARG A 263 -16.67 -5.64 -4.28
N LEU A 264 -17.57 -5.99 -5.18
CA LEU A 264 -17.96 -5.14 -6.30
C LEU A 264 -18.58 -3.82 -5.82
N SER A 265 -19.51 -3.88 -4.86
CA SER A 265 -20.16 -2.68 -4.30
C SER A 265 -19.16 -1.76 -3.59
N ARG A 266 -18.08 -2.33 -3.04
CA ARG A 266 -17.01 -1.62 -2.34
C ARG A 266 -15.96 -1.00 -3.27
N GLU A 267 -15.49 -1.74 -4.27
CA GLU A 267 -14.36 -1.31 -5.12
C GLU A 267 -14.78 -0.39 -6.26
N LEU A 268 -15.94 -0.64 -6.85
CA LEU A 268 -16.37 0.02 -8.07
C LEU A 268 -16.59 1.54 -7.87
N PRO A 269 -17.22 2.01 -6.78
CA PRO A 269 -17.31 3.44 -6.49
C PRO A 269 -15.93 4.10 -6.32
N LYS A 270 -15.00 3.44 -5.62
CA LYS A 270 -13.64 3.96 -5.38
C LYS A 270 -12.84 4.09 -6.67
N LEU A 271 -12.92 3.10 -7.56
CA LEU A 271 -12.24 3.14 -8.85
C LEU A 271 -12.82 4.24 -9.75
N ARG A 272 -14.15 4.41 -9.77
CA ARG A 272 -14.83 5.49 -10.50
C ARG A 272 -14.45 6.87 -9.97
N GLU A 273 -14.39 7.03 -8.66
CA GLU A 273 -13.97 8.29 -8.02
C GLU A 273 -12.50 8.59 -8.31
N THR A 274 -11.60 7.61 -8.16
CA THR A 274 -10.18 7.75 -8.50
C THR A 274 -10.00 8.17 -9.95
N GLN A 275 -10.77 7.56 -10.86
CA GLN A 275 -10.78 7.93 -12.27
C GLN A 275 -11.28 9.37 -12.49
N ARG A 276 -12.34 9.78 -11.79
CA ARG A 276 -12.89 11.14 -11.86
C ARG A 276 -11.85 12.16 -11.38
N VAL A 277 -11.25 11.94 -10.22
CA VAL A 277 -10.21 12.81 -9.64
C VAL A 277 -9.00 12.92 -10.56
N ALA A 278 -8.48 11.79 -11.04
CA ALA A 278 -7.31 11.78 -11.94
C ALA A 278 -7.57 12.54 -13.25
N ARG A 279 -8.78 12.46 -13.81
CA ARG A 279 -9.17 13.28 -14.98
C ARG A 279 -9.21 14.77 -14.65
N TRP A 280 -9.79 15.16 -13.52
CA TRP A 280 -9.83 16.56 -13.10
C TRP A 280 -8.44 17.12 -12.84
N CYS A 281 -7.56 16.36 -12.18
CA CYS A 281 -6.16 16.73 -11.99
C CYS A 281 -5.44 16.93 -13.33
N ALA A 282 -5.68 16.04 -14.30
CA ALA A 282 -5.12 16.17 -15.65
C ALA A 282 -5.56 17.49 -16.32
N VAL A 283 -6.87 17.79 -16.31
CA VAL A 283 -7.42 19.03 -16.89
C VAL A 283 -6.85 20.27 -16.18
N ALA A 284 -6.86 20.28 -14.84
CA ALA A 284 -6.35 21.39 -14.05
C ALA A 284 -4.85 21.65 -14.31
N GLY A 285 -4.05 20.58 -14.46
CA GLY A 285 -2.63 20.69 -14.81
C GLY A 285 -2.40 21.37 -16.16
N TRP A 286 -3.19 21.03 -17.19
CA TRP A 286 -3.08 21.70 -18.50
C TRP A 286 -3.52 23.16 -18.46
N CYS A 287 -4.58 23.48 -17.73
CA CYS A 287 -4.98 24.88 -17.50
C CYS A 287 -3.85 25.66 -16.81
N ALA A 288 -3.18 25.09 -15.82
CA ALA A 288 -2.05 25.73 -15.15
C ALA A 288 -0.88 26.00 -16.12
N VAL A 289 -0.53 25.04 -16.98
CA VAL A 289 0.52 25.24 -18.01
C VAL A 289 0.14 26.38 -18.95
N ALA A 290 -1.09 26.40 -19.46
CA ALA A 290 -1.55 27.47 -20.34
C ALA A 290 -1.47 28.84 -19.66
N CYS A 291 -1.91 28.93 -18.40
CA CYS A 291 -1.78 30.16 -17.60
C CYS A 291 -0.32 30.60 -17.43
N CYS A 292 0.61 29.67 -17.16
CA CYS A 292 2.03 30.02 -17.04
C CYS A 292 2.58 30.69 -18.31
N PHE A 293 2.22 30.19 -19.49
CA PHE A 293 2.64 30.80 -20.76
C PHE A 293 1.94 32.14 -21.04
N LEU A 294 0.66 32.28 -20.68
CA LEU A 294 -0.08 33.52 -20.87
C LEU A 294 0.40 34.66 -19.97
N PHE A 295 0.71 34.38 -18.70
CA PHE A 295 1.05 35.41 -17.73
C PHE A 295 2.55 35.72 -17.62
N ASN A 296 3.44 34.84 -18.10
CA ASN A 296 4.90 35.07 -18.08
C ASN A 296 5.55 34.82 -19.45
N PRO A 297 5.17 35.58 -20.50
CA PRO A 297 5.69 35.35 -21.85
C PRO A 297 7.18 35.66 -22.01
N ARG A 298 7.79 36.42 -21.08
CA ARG A 298 9.23 36.77 -21.12
C ARG A 298 10.13 35.68 -20.53
N ASP A 299 9.59 34.82 -19.67
CA ASP A 299 10.32 33.73 -19.01
C ASP A 299 9.93 32.36 -19.58
N LEU A 300 10.03 32.23 -20.92
CA LEU A 300 9.69 31.01 -21.66
C LEU A 300 10.38 29.76 -21.10
N TRP A 301 11.59 29.90 -20.54
CA TRP A 301 12.33 28.79 -19.95
C TRP A 301 11.66 28.26 -18.67
N MET A 302 11.09 29.11 -17.82
CA MET A 302 10.32 28.67 -16.64
C MET A 302 9.03 27.98 -17.05
N GLY A 303 8.35 28.51 -18.08
CA GLY A 303 7.18 27.86 -18.69
C GLY A 303 7.50 26.47 -19.24
N ALA A 304 8.64 26.32 -19.92
CA ALA A 304 9.11 25.03 -20.44
C ALA A 304 9.43 24.03 -19.31
N VAL A 305 10.13 24.46 -18.26
CA VAL A 305 10.42 23.61 -17.09
C VAL A 305 9.13 23.15 -16.41
N PHE A 306 8.18 24.07 -16.20
CA PHE A 306 6.87 23.74 -15.62
C PHE A 306 6.08 22.78 -16.51
N ALA A 307 6.08 22.99 -17.83
CA ALA A 307 5.43 22.09 -18.78
C ALA A 307 6.02 20.68 -18.73
N ILE A 308 7.35 20.54 -18.65
CA ILE A 308 8.02 19.23 -18.52
C ILE A 308 7.61 18.53 -17.22
N GLN A 309 7.58 19.24 -16.09
CA GLN A 309 7.10 18.67 -14.82
C GLN A 309 5.64 18.22 -14.92
N MET A 310 4.81 19.03 -15.58
CA MET A 310 3.40 18.71 -15.81
C MET A 310 3.23 17.50 -16.71
N LEU A 311 4.04 17.31 -17.76
CA LEU A 311 4.01 16.08 -18.58
C LEU A 311 4.24 14.81 -17.73
N GLY A 312 5.17 14.86 -16.78
CA GLY A 312 5.37 13.78 -15.82
C GLY A 312 4.12 13.51 -14.97
N PHE A 313 3.50 14.55 -14.43
CA PHE A 313 2.25 14.46 -13.67
C PHE A 313 1.08 13.92 -14.52
N GLN A 314 0.98 14.33 -15.78
CA GLN A 314 -0.01 13.85 -16.73
C GLN A 314 0.19 12.37 -17.06
N ALA A 315 1.45 11.93 -17.23
CA ALA A 315 1.77 10.53 -17.45
C ALA A 315 1.29 9.67 -16.27
N VAL A 316 1.54 10.11 -15.03
CA VAL A 316 1.07 9.43 -13.82
C VAL A 316 -0.46 9.39 -13.75
N SER A 317 -1.12 10.52 -13.95
CA SER A 317 -2.59 10.59 -13.95
C SER A 317 -3.21 9.70 -15.04
N GLY A 318 -2.61 9.68 -16.23
CA GLY A 318 -3.00 8.82 -17.34
C GLY A 318 -2.77 7.33 -17.06
N MET A 319 -1.70 6.97 -16.35
CA MET A 319 -1.48 5.60 -15.86
C MET A 319 -2.57 5.20 -14.87
N MET A 320 -2.89 6.05 -13.89
CA MET A 320 -3.96 5.79 -12.91
C MET A 320 -5.34 5.60 -13.59
N VAL A 321 -5.68 6.45 -14.57
CA VAL A 321 -6.93 6.32 -15.32
C VAL A 321 -6.99 5.01 -16.11
N ARG A 322 -5.87 4.61 -16.74
CA ARG A 322 -5.77 3.35 -17.49
C ARG A 322 -5.88 2.14 -16.57
N ASP A 323 -5.17 2.15 -15.44
CA ASP A 323 -5.22 1.07 -14.44
C ASP A 323 -6.64 0.92 -13.86
N SER A 324 -7.28 2.02 -13.43
CA SER A 324 -8.66 1.98 -12.95
C SER A 324 -9.64 1.46 -14.00
N ARG A 325 -9.47 1.83 -15.29
CA ARG A 325 -10.31 1.30 -16.38
C ARG A 325 -10.15 -0.19 -16.56
N ARG A 326 -8.90 -0.69 -16.55
CA ARG A 326 -8.61 -2.12 -16.66
C ARG A 326 -9.26 -2.89 -15.51
N ARG A 327 -9.07 -2.42 -14.27
CA ARG A 327 -9.67 -3.07 -13.09
C ARG A 327 -11.20 -3.06 -13.11
N ILE A 328 -11.84 -1.96 -13.54
CA ILE A 328 -13.30 -1.92 -13.69
C ILE A 328 -13.75 -2.96 -14.72
N ALA A 329 -13.09 -3.01 -15.89
CA ALA A 329 -13.41 -3.98 -16.93
C ALA A 329 -13.17 -5.43 -16.48
N ASP A 330 -12.15 -5.67 -15.66
CA ASP A 330 -11.87 -6.99 -15.07
C ASP A 330 -12.96 -7.40 -14.08
N LEU A 331 -13.38 -6.50 -13.20
CA LEU A 331 -14.48 -6.73 -12.26
C LEU A 331 -15.81 -6.97 -12.98
N GLU A 332 -16.10 -6.23 -14.06
CA GLU A 332 -17.29 -6.43 -14.88
C GLU A 332 -17.26 -7.76 -15.63
N ARG A 333 -16.09 -8.18 -16.12
CA ARG A 333 -15.90 -9.51 -16.72
C ARG A 333 -16.11 -10.63 -15.70
N GLN A 334 -15.49 -10.53 -14.53
CA GLN A 334 -15.69 -11.50 -13.45
C GLN A 334 -17.16 -11.58 -13.04
N ARG A 335 -17.88 -10.45 -13.02
CA ARG A 335 -19.32 -10.45 -12.74
C ARG A 335 -20.10 -11.21 -13.81
N ALA A 336 -19.79 -11.01 -15.09
CA ALA A 336 -20.46 -11.71 -16.18
C ALA A 336 -20.18 -13.23 -16.12
N GLU A 337 -18.94 -13.63 -15.84
CA GLU A 337 -18.55 -15.04 -15.68
C GLU A 337 -19.32 -15.70 -14.53
N TRP A 338 -19.37 -15.06 -13.36
CA TRP A 338 -20.13 -15.56 -12.21
C TRP A 338 -21.62 -15.72 -12.50
N MET A 339 -22.26 -14.71 -13.11
CA MET A 339 -23.67 -14.78 -13.47
C MET A 339 -23.97 -15.86 -14.53
N SER A 340 -23.00 -16.19 -15.38
CA SER A 340 -23.15 -17.23 -16.41
C SER A 340 -22.95 -18.65 -15.88
N GLY A 341 -22.18 -18.82 -14.80
CA GLY A 341 -21.90 -20.12 -14.18
C GLY A 341 -22.93 -20.56 -13.14
N GLU A 342 -23.88 -19.69 -12.77
CA GLU A 342 -25.00 -20.01 -11.86
C GLU A 342 -26.27 -20.48 -12.59
N ASN A 343 -26.28 -20.49 -13.93
CA ASN A 343 -27.32 -21.11 -14.77
C ASN A 343 -26.91 -22.53 -15.16
#